data_AF-A0A1G3P441-F1
#
_entry.id   AF-A0A1G3P441-F1
#
_cell.length_a   1.000
_cell.length_b   1.000
_cell.length_c   1.000
_cell.angle_alpha   90.00
_cell.angle_beta   90.00
_cell.angle_gamma   90.00
#
_symmetry.space_group_name_H-M   'P 1'
#
loop_
_entity.id
_entity.type
_entity.pdbx_description
1 polymer ?
#
loop_
_entity_poly.entity_id
_entity_poly.type
_entity_poly.pdbx_seq_one_letter_code
_entity_poly.pdbx_strand_id
1 'polypeptide(L)'
;MYNLDTIRKLLIELEDTIIFSIIERGRHNYPIENFATNLKIFCTTYEQNAQIFDYFNTPENIPFFIDLPNKKSIINDEIFNYYITSIAPQICYITNHSLTTDYLKDVNILNLLSKRIHSGLFVAISKFQSDTERYQSLIDKNNSNGIMTLLTDLKTEDAVIERVGKKAEIYANMLNNYQNINYKNFFKKLYFEFIIPLTKEVELNYLLSLKTGLDS
;
A
#
# COMPACT_ATOMS: atom_id res chain seq x y z
N MET A 1 0.16 17.89 14.64
CA MET A 1 1.14 18.12 13.56
C MET A 1 1.94 16.85 13.40
N TYR A 2 1.91 16.21 12.23
CA TYR A 2 2.63 14.95 12.01
C TYR A 2 4.13 15.23 11.96
N ASN A 3 4.90 14.68 12.91
CA ASN A 3 6.36 14.80 12.92
C ASN A 3 6.95 13.84 11.86
N LEU A 4 7.91 14.33 11.06
CA LEU A 4 8.69 13.54 10.09
C LEU A 4 9.25 12.25 10.69
N ASP A 5 9.74 12.28 11.94
CA ASP A 5 10.28 11.10 12.60
C ASP A 5 9.19 10.05 12.85
N THR A 6 7.99 10.49 13.22
CA THR A 6 6.83 9.61 13.42
C THR A 6 6.36 9.01 12.10
N ILE A 7 6.29 9.82 11.03
CA ILE A 7 5.92 9.35 9.69
C ILE A 7 6.95 8.31 9.22
N ARG A 8 8.24 8.61 9.34
CA ARG A 8 9.32 7.71 8.95
C ARG A 8 9.25 6.38 9.71
N LYS A 9 9.01 6.43 11.02
CA LYS A 9 8.86 5.24 11.85
C LYS A 9 7.66 4.40 11.40
N LEU A 10 6.50 5.02 11.18
CA LEU A 10 5.31 4.34 10.67
C LEU A 10 5.59 3.65 9.33
N LEU A 11 6.22 4.33 8.37
CA LEU A 11 6.51 3.76 7.05
C LEU A 11 7.46 2.56 7.15
N ILE A 12 8.47 2.62 8.04
CA ILE A 12 9.39 1.50 8.28
C ILE A 12 8.68 0.32 8.95
N GLU A 13 7.80 0.56 9.91
CA GLU A 13 7.00 -0.50 10.56
C GLU A 13 6.03 -1.17 9.58
N LEU A 14 5.42 -0.39 8.69
CA LEU A 14 4.57 -0.93 7.61
C LEU A 14 5.38 -1.76 6.61
N GLU A 15 6.62 -1.37 6.28
CA GLU A 15 7.50 -2.21 5.45
C GLU A 15 7.68 -3.60 6.07
N ASP A 16 8.04 -3.68 7.35
CA ASP A 16 8.26 -4.95 8.04
C ASP A 16 6.99 -5.80 8.08
N THR A 17 5.86 -5.17 8.40
CA THR A 17 4.57 -5.86 8.51
C THR A 17 4.06 -6.36 7.15
N ILE A 18 4.22 -5.58 6.08
CA ILE A 18 3.87 -5.99 4.71
C ILE A 18 4.74 -7.17 4.28
N ILE A 19 6.05 -7.07 4.49
CA ILE A 19 7.00 -8.12 4.09
C ILE A 19 6.65 -9.44 4.77
N PHE A 20 6.49 -9.41 6.09
CA PHE A 20 6.12 -10.58 6.87
C PHE A 20 4.78 -11.16 6.42
N SER A 21 3.74 -10.32 6.27
CA SER A 21 2.39 -10.77 5.91
C SER A 21 2.33 -11.45 4.54
N ILE A 22 3.05 -10.92 3.56
CA ILE A 22 3.12 -11.50 2.20
C ILE A 22 3.88 -12.83 2.21
N ILE A 23 5.03 -12.92 2.89
CA ILE A 23 5.79 -14.19 2.99
C ILE A 23 4.95 -15.25 3.69
N GLU A 24 4.27 -14.89 4.79
CA GLU A 24 3.36 -15.78 5.51
C GLU A 24 2.17 -16.23 4.66
N ARG A 25 1.56 -15.30 3.89
CA ARG A 25 0.47 -15.66 2.98
C ARG A 25 0.93 -16.62 1.90
N GLY A 26 2.17 -16.50 1.43
CA GLY A 26 2.71 -17.39 0.41
C GLY A 26 2.65 -18.85 0.83
N ARG A 27 2.75 -19.16 2.13
CA ARG A 27 2.67 -20.52 2.69
C ARG A 27 1.30 -21.20 2.53
N HIS A 28 0.29 -20.50 2.02
CA HIS A 28 -1.07 -20.99 1.85
C HIS A 28 -1.41 -21.09 0.37
N ASN A 29 -2.38 -21.94 0.04
CA ASN A 29 -2.73 -22.20 -1.35
C ASN A 29 -3.29 -20.97 -2.06
N TYR A 30 -3.07 -20.91 -3.36
CA TYR A 30 -3.83 -20.05 -4.25
C TYR A 30 -5.23 -20.67 -4.45
N PRO A 31 -6.31 -19.88 -4.27
CA PRO A 31 -7.67 -20.34 -4.54
C PRO A 31 -7.86 -20.77 -5.99
N ILE A 32 -8.48 -21.94 -6.18
CA ILE A 32 -8.62 -22.59 -7.50
C ILE A 32 -9.69 -21.89 -8.34
N GLU A 33 -10.77 -21.38 -7.73
CA GLU A 33 -11.87 -20.75 -8.45
C GLU A 33 -12.39 -19.48 -7.75
N ASN A 34 -12.88 -18.53 -8.57
CA ASN A 34 -13.58 -17.32 -8.14
C ASN A 34 -12.84 -16.47 -7.09
N PHE A 35 -11.49 -16.47 -7.11
CA PHE A 35 -10.68 -15.80 -6.10
C PHE A 35 -11.08 -14.33 -5.89
N ALA A 36 -11.08 -13.55 -6.98
CA ALA A 36 -11.37 -12.12 -6.91
C ALA A 36 -12.77 -11.84 -6.35
N THR A 37 -13.77 -12.60 -6.79
CA THR A 37 -15.15 -12.48 -6.31
C THR A 37 -15.27 -12.81 -4.84
N ASN A 38 -14.70 -13.95 -4.41
CA ASN A 38 -14.76 -14.40 -3.02
C ASN A 38 -14.00 -13.47 -2.09
N LEU A 39 -12.82 -13.00 -2.51
CA LEU A 39 -12.02 -12.04 -1.76
C LEU A 39 -12.75 -10.70 -1.63
N LYS A 40 -13.41 -10.23 -2.69
CA LYS A 40 -14.22 -9.01 -2.64
C LYS A 40 -15.37 -9.12 -1.64
N ILE A 41 -16.08 -10.26 -1.63
CA ILE A 41 -17.15 -10.52 -0.66
C ILE A 41 -16.59 -10.51 0.76
N PHE A 42 -15.52 -11.28 1.01
CA PHE A 42 -14.90 -11.37 2.33
C PHE A 42 -14.37 -10.02 2.82
N CYS A 43 -13.74 -9.25 1.94
CA CYS A 43 -13.27 -7.90 2.23
C CYS A 43 -14.44 -6.97 2.56
N THR A 44 -15.52 -6.98 1.78
CA THR A 44 -16.71 -6.16 2.07
C THR A 44 -17.30 -6.48 3.44
N THR A 45 -17.42 -7.76 3.79
CA THR A 45 -17.89 -8.18 5.12
C THR A 45 -16.93 -7.75 6.24
N TYR A 46 -15.62 -7.86 6.03
CA TYR A 46 -14.63 -7.36 6.97
C TYR A 46 -14.78 -5.86 7.20
N GLU A 47 -14.90 -5.08 6.12
CA GLU A 47 -15.00 -3.62 6.18
C GLU A 47 -16.28 -3.15 6.88
N GLN A 48 -17.42 -3.80 6.61
CA GLN A 48 -18.68 -3.54 7.31
C GLN A 48 -18.51 -3.71 8.83
N ASN A 49 -17.82 -4.77 9.26
CA ASN A 49 -17.55 -5.00 10.67
C ASN A 49 -16.52 -4.01 11.23
N ALA A 50 -15.46 -3.71 10.48
CA ALA A 50 -14.41 -2.78 10.91
C ALA A 50 -14.97 -1.35 11.09
N GLN A 51 -15.92 -0.94 10.25
CA GLN A 51 -16.59 0.35 10.36
C GLN A 51 -17.37 0.51 11.68
N ILE A 52 -17.95 -0.58 12.23
CA ILE A 52 -18.64 -0.54 13.53
C ILE A 52 -17.68 -0.14 14.65
N PHE A 53 -16.38 -0.41 14.49
CA PHE A 53 -15.32 -0.09 15.45
C PHE A 53 -14.48 1.13 15.04
N ASP A 54 -15.03 2.03 14.21
CA ASP A 54 -14.39 3.29 13.84
C ASP A 54 -13.04 3.15 13.11
N TYR A 55 -12.76 1.98 12.51
CA TYR A 55 -11.46 1.67 11.90
C TYR A 55 -11.06 2.67 10.81
N PHE A 56 -12.02 3.20 10.05
CA PHE A 56 -11.79 4.12 8.93
C PHE A 56 -11.75 5.60 9.33
N ASN A 57 -11.78 5.93 10.63
CA ASN A 57 -11.71 7.32 11.11
C ASN A 57 -10.31 7.93 10.98
N THR A 58 -9.28 7.13 10.70
CA THR A 58 -7.93 7.63 10.41
C THR A 58 -7.78 7.92 8.92
N PRO A 59 -7.10 9.01 8.50
CA PRO A 59 -7.03 9.41 7.09
C PRO A 59 -6.51 8.33 6.14
N GLU A 60 -5.50 7.59 6.57
CA GLU A 60 -4.81 6.56 5.79
C GLU A 60 -5.54 5.20 5.74
N ASN A 61 -6.55 4.99 6.58
CA ASN A 61 -7.40 3.81 6.51
C ASN A 61 -8.57 4.13 5.57
N ILE A 62 -8.57 3.53 4.39
CA ILE A 62 -9.58 3.74 3.35
C ILE A 62 -10.20 2.39 2.95
N PRO A 63 -11.53 2.25 2.90
CA PRO A 63 -12.17 1.02 2.46
C PRO A 63 -11.98 0.79 0.95
N PHE A 64 -12.00 -0.46 0.55
CA PHE A 64 -12.00 -0.93 -0.83
C PHE A 64 -13.41 -0.96 -1.42
N PHE A 65 -14.41 -1.43 -0.66
CA PHE A 65 -15.70 -1.82 -1.24
C PHE A 65 -16.91 -1.20 -0.58
N ILE A 66 -16.83 -0.81 0.70
CA ILE A 66 -17.93 -0.08 1.34
C ILE A 66 -17.87 1.41 0.99
N ASP A 67 -19.03 1.99 0.68
CA ASP A 67 -19.15 3.42 0.48
C ASP A 67 -19.22 4.14 1.83
N LEU A 68 -18.23 4.98 2.10
CA LEU A 68 -18.18 5.87 3.26
C LEU A 68 -18.06 7.33 2.80
N PRO A 69 -18.73 8.29 3.47
CA PRO A 69 -18.61 9.70 3.15
C PRO A 69 -17.13 10.15 3.16
N ASN A 70 -16.71 10.85 2.11
CA ASN A 70 -15.35 11.39 1.94
C ASN A 70 -14.22 10.33 2.02
N LYS A 71 -14.52 9.07 1.74
CA LYS A 71 -13.57 7.95 1.91
C LYS A 71 -13.47 7.04 0.69
N LYS A 72 -13.60 7.63 -0.50
CA LYS A 72 -13.49 6.91 -1.77
C LYS A 72 -12.11 7.13 -2.39
N SER A 73 -11.43 6.04 -2.74
CA SER A 73 -10.11 6.10 -3.38
C SER A 73 -10.04 5.20 -4.61
N ILE A 74 -9.75 5.80 -5.77
CA ILE A 74 -9.46 5.08 -7.02
C ILE A 74 -8.20 4.22 -6.84
N ILE A 75 -7.26 4.64 -5.97
CA ILE A 75 -6.03 3.92 -5.67
C ILE A 75 -6.31 2.54 -5.06
N ASN A 76 -7.38 2.39 -4.26
CA ASN A 76 -7.74 1.08 -3.69
C ASN A 76 -8.22 0.08 -4.75
N ASP A 77 -8.86 0.54 -5.83
CA ASP A 77 -9.21 -0.33 -6.96
C ASP A 77 -7.94 -0.88 -7.63
N GLU A 78 -6.91 -0.03 -7.79
CA GLU A 78 -5.62 -0.43 -8.35
C GLU A 78 -4.85 -1.39 -7.43
N ILE A 79 -4.87 -1.15 -6.11
CA ILE A 79 -4.30 -2.05 -5.10
C ILE A 79 -4.96 -3.41 -5.14
N PHE A 80 -6.29 -3.46 -5.17
CA PHE A 80 -7.01 -4.72 -5.24
C PHE A 80 -6.68 -5.49 -6.51
N ASN A 81 -6.70 -4.81 -7.66
CA ASN A 81 -6.41 -5.42 -8.97
C ASN A 81 -4.97 -5.93 -9.06
N TYR A 82 -3.99 -5.14 -8.61
CA TYR A 82 -2.59 -5.58 -8.61
C TYR A 82 -2.37 -6.74 -7.65
N TYR A 83 -3.06 -6.75 -6.50
CA TYR A 83 -2.98 -7.85 -5.56
C TYR A 83 -3.41 -9.18 -6.18
N ILE A 84 -4.61 -9.22 -6.79
CA ILE A 84 -5.16 -10.46 -7.38
C ILE A 84 -4.44 -10.89 -8.66
N THR A 85 -3.89 -9.96 -9.44
CA THR A 85 -3.27 -10.28 -10.74
C THR A 85 -1.76 -10.50 -10.65
N SER A 86 -1.09 -9.89 -9.68
CA SER A 86 0.38 -9.83 -9.64
C SER A 86 0.96 -10.36 -8.33
N ILE A 87 0.42 -9.99 -7.17
CA ILE A 87 0.99 -10.42 -5.87
C ILE A 87 0.60 -11.87 -5.56
N ALA A 88 -0.69 -12.16 -5.41
CA ALA A 88 -1.17 -13.46 -4.97
C ALA A 88 -0.72 -14.60 -5.91
N PRO A 89 -0.76 -14.48 -7.24
CA PRO A 89 -0.30 -15.55 -8.15
C PRO A 89 1.21 -15.84 -8.07
N GLN A 90 2.03 -14.88 -7.67
CA GLN A 90 3.49 -15.06 -7.57
C GLN A 90 3.93 -15.66 -6.23
N ILE A 91 3.16 -15.43 -5.17
CA ILE A 91 3.55 -15.84 -3.81
C ILE A 91 2.85 -17.11 -3.33
N CYS A 92 1.67 -17.44 -3.87
CA CYS A 92 0.87 -18.56 -3.42
C CYS A 92 1.12 -19.81 -4.27
N TYR A 93 1.10 -20.97 -3.63
CA TYR A 93 1.28 -22.25 -4.31
C TYR A 93 -0.06 -22.78 -4.87
N ILE A 94 -0.06 -23.39 -6.06
CA ILE A 94 -1.21 -24.14 -6.61
C ILE A 94 -1.03 -25.63 -6.27
N THR A 95 -1.57 -26.11 -5.15
CA THR A 95 -1.54 -27.56 -4.81
C THR A 95 -2.92 -28.20 -5.06
N ASN A 96 -2.91 -29.50 -5.36
CA ASN A 96 -4.11 -30.36 -5.33
C ASN A 96 -4.46 -30.85 -3.91
N HIS A 97 -3.67 -30.48 -2.90
CA HIS A 97 -3.89 -30.89 -1.52
C HIS A 97 -4.60 -29.74 -0.80
N SER A 98 -5.81 -29.99 -0.30
CA SER A 98 -6.68 -28.97 0.29
C SER A 98 -6.09 -28.36 1.57
N LEU A 99 -5.20 -27.39 1.42
CA LEU A 99 -4.97 -26.34 2.41
C LEU A 99 -5.86 -25.17 2.00
N THR A 100 -6.75 -24.76 2.89
CA THR A 100 -7.76 -23.73 2.66
C THR A 100 -7.11 -22.40 2.30
N THR A 101 -7.67 -21.67 1.34
CA THR A 101 -7.37 -20.25 1.11
C THR A 101 -7.58 -19.46 2.39
N ASP A 102 -6.65 -18.57 2.74
CA ASP A 102 -6.74 -17.72 3.92
C ASP A 102 -7.09 -16.27 3.51
N TYR A 103 -8.39 -16.02 3.35
CA TYR A 103 -8.92 -14.70 3.00
C TYR A 103 -8.65 -13.63 4.08
N LEU A 104 -8.41 -14.04 5.33
CA LEU A 104 -8.07 -13.09 6.39
C LEU A 104 -6.66 -12.52 6.16
N LYS A 105 -5.70 -13.36 5.77
CA LYS A 105 -4.36 -12.89 5.36
C LYS A 105 -4.42 -12.03 4.11
N ASP A 106 -5.27 -12.38 3.14
CA ASP A 106 -5.46 -11.59 1.93
C ASP A 106 -5.96 -10.16 2.26
N VAL A 107 -7.03 -10.05 3.07
CA VAL A 107 -7.57 -8.76 3.53
C VAL A 107 -6.55 -7.99 4.36
N ASN A 108 -5.80 -8.66 5.24
CA ASN A 108 -4.75 -8.00 6.01
C ASN A 108 -3.67 -7.39 5.12
N ILE A 109 -3.23 -8.09 4.06
CA ILE A 109 -2.26 -7.55 3.10
C ILE A 109 -2.85 -6.36 2.34
N LEU A 110 -4.09 -6.46 1.87
CA LEU A 110 -4.78 -5.35 1.20
C LEU A 110 -4.83 -4.10 2.08
N ASN A 111 -5.24 -4.24 3.34
CA ASN A 111 -5.29 -3.13 4.29
C ASN A 111 -3.90 -2.54 4.56
N LEU A 112 -2.87 -3.37 4.69
CA LEU A 112 -1.49 -2.90 4.91
C LEU A 112 -0.93 -2.16 3.68
N LEU A 113 -1.18 -2.67 2.48
CA LEU A 113 -0.79 -2.01 1.22
C LEU A 113 -1.50 -0.67 1.08
N SER A 114 -2.83 -0.65 1.28
CA SER A 114 -3.63 0.58 1.27
C SER A 114 -3.12 1.59 2.29
N LYS A 115 -2.91 1.17 3.54
CA LYS A 115 -2.39 2.04 4.60
C LYS A 115 -1.01 2.60 4.26
N ARG A 116 -0.11 1.78 3.70
CA ARG A 116 1.25 2.22 3.32
C ARG A 116 1.23 3.23 2.18
N ILE A 117 0.38 3.03 1.18
CA ILE A 117 0.26 3.91 0.02
C ILE A 117 -0.44 5.21 0.43
N HIS A 118 -1.56 5.13 1.17
CA HIS A 118 -2.30 6.30 1.63
C HIS A 118 -1.59 7.10 2.73
N SER A 119 -0.62 6.50 3.43
CA SER A 119 0.31 7.25 4.29
C SER A 119 1.15 8.28 3.52
N GLY A 120 1.14 8.24 2.18
CA GLY A 120 1.63 9.32 1.32
C GLY A 120 0.98 10.67 1.62
N LEU A 121 -0.25 10.70 2.13
CA LEU A 121 -0.90 11.92 2.63
C LEU A 121 -0.04 12.66 3.65
N PHE A 122 0.49 11.95 4.66
CA PHE A 122 1.31 12.56 5.70
C PHE A 122 2.65 13.04 5.15
N VAL A 123 3.21 12.31 4.19
CA VAL A 123 4.43 12.71 3.47
C VAL A 123 4.19 14.00 2.70
N ALA A 124 3.07 14.10 1.97
CA ALA A 124 2.70 15.30 1.22
C ALA A 124 2.48 16.50 2.14
N ILE A 125 1.77 16.34 3.26
CA ILE A 125 1.61 17.38 4.28
C ILE A 125 2.96 17.88 4.76
N SER A 126 3.87 16.96 5.11
CA SER A 126 5.19 17.34 5.60
C SER A 126 6.04 18.04 4.55
N LYS A 127 6.01 17.57 3.29
CA LYS A 127 6.75 18.20 2.18
C LYS A 127 6.19 19.59 1.88
N PHE A 128 4.86 19.73 1.83
CA PHE A 128 4.20 21.02 1.65
C PHE A 128 4.63 22.02 2.72
N GLN A 129 4.58 21.64 3.99
CA GLN A 129 5.00 22.51 5.10
C GLN A 129 6.48 22.92 5.04
N SER A 130 7.34 22.07 4.46
CA SER A 130 8.78 22.37 4.36
C SER A 130 9.14 23.36 3.25
N ASP A 131 8.29 23.50 2.22
CA ASP A 131 8.52 24.36 1.05
C ASP A 131 7.18 24.91 0.50
N THR A 132 6.40 25.54 1.39
CA THR A 132 5.02 25.97 1.11
C THR A 132 4.93 26.84 -0.13
N GLU A 133 5.81 27.84 -0.27
CA GLU A 133 5.77 28.79 -1.39
C GLU A 133 5.93 28.10 -2.74
N ARG A 134 6.89 27.16 -2.84
CA ARG A 134 7.15 26.45 -4.09
C ARG A 134 6.03 25.51 -4.47
N TYR A 135 5.51 24.73 -3.51
CA TYR A 135 4.37 23.86 -3.76
C TYR A 135 3.13 24.67 -4.14
N GLN A 136 2.81 25.75 -3.40
CA GLN A 136 1.66 26.61 -3.69
C GLN A 136 1.75 27.19 -5.11
N SER A 137 2.93 27.67 -5.54
CA SER A 137 3.11 28.19 -6.90
C SER A 137 2.82 27.15 -7.98
N LEU A 138 3.16 25.88 -7.75
CA LEU A 138 2.89 24.79 -8.69
C LEU A 138 1.42 24.37 -8.67
N ILE A 139 0.80 24.31 -7.48
CA ILE A 139 -0.61 24.01 -7.27
C ILE A 139 -1.49 25.05 -7.96
N ASP A 140 -1.22 26.33 -7.76
CA ASP A 140 -1.96 27.44 -8.38
C ASP A 140 -1.97 27.34 -9.91
N LYS A 141 -0.86 26.87 -10.49
CA LYS A 141 -0.67 26.64 -11.93
C LYS A 141 -1.23 25.31 -12.44
N ASN A 142 -1.81 24.45 -11.58
CA ASN A 142 -2.17 23.06 -11.90
C ASN A 142 -1.01 22.27 -12.52
N ASN A 143 0.24 22.53 -12.10
CA ASN A 143 1.42 21.93 -12.72
C ASN A 143 1.74 20.56 -12.09
N SER A 144 0.94 19.54 -12.42
CA SER A 144 1.11 18.19 -11.88
C SER A 144 2.50 17.60 -12.14
N ASN A 145 3.07 17.85 -13.33
CA ASN A 145 4.42 17.39 -13.68
C ASN A 145 5.51 18.04 -12.82
N GLY A 146 5.38 19.35 -12.56
CA GLY A 146 6.27 20.08 -11.67
C GLY A 146 6.18 19.57 -10.23
N ILE A 147 4.97 19.28 -9.74
CA ILE A 147 4.76 18.70 -8.41
C ILE A 147 5.40 17.31 -8.34
N MET A 148 5.11 16.42 -9.31
CA MET A 148 5.68 15.07 -9.35
C MET A 148 7.22 15.06 -9.39
N THR A 149 7.81 16.01 -10.13
CA THR A 149 9.26 16.22 -10.16
C THR A 149 9.78 16.61 -8.77
N LEU A 150 9.09 17.50 -8.06
CA LEU A 150 9.47 17.94 -6.72
C LEU A 150 9.26 16.86 -5.65
N LEU A 151 8.26 15.99 -5.82
CA LEU A 151 8.01 14.86 -4.92
C LEU A 151 9.04 13.75 -5.03
N THR A 152 9.69 13.62 -6.19
CA THR A 152 10.60 12.51 -6.50
C THR A 152 11.97 12.74 -5.85
N ASP A 153 12.35 11.83 -4.95
CA ASP A 153 13.70 11.74 -4.38
C ASP A 153 14.26 10.35 -4.68
N LEU A 154 14.94 10.23 -5.83
CA LEU A 154 15.48 8.96 -6.31
C LEU A 154 16.42 8.31 -5.30
N LYS A 155 17.19 9.11 -4.54
CA LYS A 155 18.11 8.58 -3.53
C LYS A 155 17.35 7.90 -2.40
N THR A 156 16.26 8.51 -1.94
CA THR A 156 15.40 7.93 -0.91
C THR A 156 14.63 6.73 -1.44
N GLU A 157 14.10 6.80 -2.65
CA GLU A 157 13.39 5.69 -3.32
C GLU A 157 14.30 4.46 -3.47
N ASP A 158 15.52 4.63 -3.98
CA ASP A 158 16.52 3.56 -4.12
C ASP A 158 16.90 2.96 -2.75
N ALA A 159 17.07 3.80 -1.73
CA ALA A 159 17.38 3.34 -0.38
C ALA A 159 16.24 2.54 0.26
N VAL A 160 14.98 2.88 -0.04
CA VAL A 160 13.80 2.09 0.36
C VAL A 160 13.82 0.75 -0.36
N ILE A 161 13.99 0.73 -1.68
CA ILE A 161 14.00 -0.50 -2.51
C ILE A 161 15.09 -1.47 -2.03
N GLU A 162 16.31 -0.99 -1.81
CA GLU A 162 17.39 -1.83 -1.29
C GLU A 162 17.11 -2.34 0.13
N ARG A 163 16.53 -1.51 0.99
CA ARG A 163 16.18 -1.89 2.37
C ARG A 163 15.11 -2.98 2.39
N VAL A 164 14.03 -2.84 1.64
CA VAL A 164 12.94 -3.84 1.63
C VAL A 164 13.40 -5.16 1.03
N GLY A 165 14.26 -5.11 0.00
CA GLY A 165 14.87 -6.32 -0.56
C GLY A 165 15.70 -7.10 0.47
N LYS A 166 16.56 -6.40 1.23
CA LYS A 166 17.36 -7.01 2.30
C LYS A 166 16.49 -7.58 3.43
N LYS A 167 15.47 -6.83 3.87
CA LYS A 167 14.51 -7.29 4.90
C LYS A 167 13.78 -8.56 4.44
N ALA A 168 13.31 -8.58 3.19
CA ALA A 168 12.62 -9.73 2.61
C ALA A 168 13.49 -10.99 2.55
N GLU A 169 14.76 -10.85 2.18
CA GLU A 169 15.73 -11.96 2.20
C GLU A 169 15.90 -12.53 3.62
N ILE A 170 16.02 -11.66 4.62
CA ILE A 170 16.16 -12.06 6.03
C ILE A 170 14.91 -12.80 6.52
N TYR A 171 13.71 -12.22 6.32
CA TYR A 171 12.46 -12.82 6.79
C TYR A 171 12.15 -14.14 6.07
N ALA A 172 12.41 -14.24 4.77
CA ALA A 172 12.23 -15.48 4.02
C ALA A 172 13.12 -16.61 4.56
N ASN A 173 14.36 -16.29 4.92
CA ASN A 173 15.26 -17.26 5.55
C ASN A 173 14.78 -17.68 6.95
N MET A 174 14.29 -16.73 7.76
CA MET A 174 13.74 -17.03 9.10
C MET A 174 12.51 -17.95 9.04
N LEU A 175 11.65 -17.79 8.04
CA LEU A 175 10.39 -18.52 7.91
C LEU A 175 10.53 -19.86 7.16
N ASN A 176 11.76 -20.25 6.81
CA ASN A 176 12.09 -21.38 5.93
C ASN A 176 11.36 -21.27 4.59
N ASN A 177 11.94 -20.55 3.64
CA ASN A 177 11.38 -20.36 2.30
C ASN A 177 11.23 -21.68 1.51
N TYR A 178 10.15 -22.41 1.75
CA TYR A 178 9.87 -23.72 1.14
C TYR A 178 9.64 -23.65 -0.38
N GLN A 179 9.34 -22.47 -0.91
CA GLN A 179 8.92 -22.28 -2.30
C GLN A 179 10.05 -21.80 -3.21
N ASN A 180 11.26 -21.59 -2.68
CA ASN A 180 12.40 -21.01 -3.40
C ASN A 180 12.05 -19.70 -4.14
N ILE A 181 11.07 -18.94 -3.62
CA ILE A 181 10.71 -17.64 -4.17
C ILE A 181 11.87 -16.67 -3.90
N ASN A 182 12.30 -15.93 -4.90
CA ASN A 182 13.27 -14.85 -4.72
C ASN A 182 12.58 -13.61 -4.12
N TYR A 183 12.26 -13.67 -2.84
CA TYR A 183 11.54 -12.60 -2.14
C TYR A 183 12.27 -11.26 -2.19
N LYS A 184 13.61 -11.27 -2.19
CA LYS A 184 14.41 -10.05 -2.36
C LYS A 184 14.04 -9.31 -3.65
N ASN A 185 14.08 -9.99 -4.79
CA ASN A 185 13.75 -9.38 -6.07
C ASN A 185 12.25 -9.08 -6.20
N PHE A 186 11.40 -9.95 -5.67
CA PHE A 186 9.96 -9.73 -5.63
C PHE A 186 9.61 -8.41 -4.93
N PHE A 187 10.14 -8.16 -3.73
CA PHE A 187 9.86 -6.93 -2.99
C PHE A 187 10.51 -5.70 -3.59
N LYS A 188 11.71 -5.82 -4.16
CA LYS A 188 12.31 -4.71 -4.92
C LYS A 188 11.40 -4.28 -6.08
N LYS A 189 10.90 -5.25 -6.85
CA LYS A 189 9.97 -5.01 -7.96
C LYS A 189 8.65 -4.43 -7.47
N LEU A 190 8.05 -5.01 -6.44
CA LEU A 190 6.80 -4.54 -5.85
C LEU A 190 6.90 -3.08 -5.37
N TYR A 191 7.99 -2.71 -4.71
CA TYR A 191 8.18 -1.33 -4.26
C TYR A 191 8.44 -0.36 -5.42
N PHE A 192 9.29 -0.76 -6.37
CA PHE A 192 9.67 0.08 -7.51
C PHE A 192 8.51 0.33 -8.48
N GLU A 193 7.80 -0.73 -8.87
CA GLU A 193 6.77 -0.65 -9.93
C GLU A 193 5.39 -0.27 -9.41
N PHE A 194 5.13 -0.45 -8.10
CA PHE A 194 3.77 -0.36 -7.57
C PHE A 194 3.65 0.54 -6.34
N ILE A 195 4.27 0.17 -5.21
CA ILE A 195 4.04 0.89 -3.94
C ILE A 195 4.53 2.34 -4.00
N ILE A 196 5.76 2.58 -4.47
CA ILE A 196 6.32 3.95 -4.55
C ILE A 196 5.54 4.81 -5.56
N PRO A 197 5.28 4.36 -6.81
CA PRO A 197 4.46 5.11 -7.75
C PRO A 197 3.09 5.52 -7.20
N LEU A 198 2.31 4.57 -6.65
CA LEU A 198 0.99 4.89 -6.10
C LEU A 198 1.06 5.78 -4.86
N THR A 199 2.10 5.67 -4.04
CA THR A 199 2.32 6.60 -2.92
C THR A 199 2.49 8.03 -3.45
N LYS A 200 3.26 8.22 -4.54
CA LYS A 200 3.44 9.53 -5.16
C LYS A 200 2.17 10.07 -5.81
N GLU A 201 1.31 9.20 -6.34
CA GLU A 201 -0.01 9.59 -6.83
C GLU A 201 -0.91 10.08 -5.70
N VAL A 202 -0.92 9.41 -4.55
CA VAL A 202 -1.62 9.91 -3.34
C VAL A 202 -1.07 11.28 -2.94
N GLU A 203 0.26 11.43 -2.90
CA GLU A 203 0.90 12.71 -2.56
C GLU A 203 0.48 13.83 -3.53
N LEU A 204 0.48 13.56 -4.83
CA LEU A 204 0.06 14.50 -5.87
C LEU A 204 -1.42 14.86 -5.75
N ASN A 205 -2.30 13.86 -5.58
CA ASN A 205 -3.74 14.05 -5.49
C ASN A 205 -4.11 14.93 -4.29
N TYR A 206 -3.47 14.71 -3.14
CA TYR A 206 -3.64 15.56 -1.97
C TYR A 206 -3.20 17.01 -2.24
N LEU A 207 -2.01 17.21 -2.80
CA LEU A 207 -1.51 18.57 -3.07
C LEU A 207 -2.41 19.35 -4.04
N LEU A 208 -2.97 18.67 -5.05
CA LEU A 208 -3.89 19.28 -5.98
C LEU A 208 -5.28 19.57 -5.36
N SER A 209 -5.72 18.77 -4.38
CA SER A 209 -7.01 19.02 -3.70
C SER A 209 -6.98 20.29 -2.85
N LEU A 210 -5.80 20.73 -2.39
CA LEU A 210 -5.65 22.01 -1.67
C LEU A 210 -6.15 23.22 -2.47
N LYS A 211 -6.13 23.15 -3.80
CA LYS A 211 -6.67 24.22 -4.67
C LYS A 211 -8.18 24.29 -4.69
N THR A 212 -8.86 23.13 -4.61
CA THR A 212 -10.31 23.06 -4.76
C THR A 212 -11.05 23.32 -3.44
N GLY A 213 -10.32 23.45 -2.32
CA GLY A 213 -10.92 23.56 -0.99
C GLY A 213 -11.66 22.30 -0.55
N LEU A 214 -11.44 21.18 -1.24
CA LEU A 214 -11.95 19.87 -0.84
C LEU A 214 -10.96 19.31 0.18
N ASP A 215 -11.32 19.45 1.46
CA ASP A 215 -10.70 18.66 2.53
C ASP A 215 -10.86 17.18 2.17
N SER A 216 -9.73 16.54 1.86
CA SER A 216 -9.61 15.12 1.51
C SER A 216 -10.00 14.20 2.66
#